data_AF-A0A933IPF6-F1
#
_entry.id   AF-A0A933IPF6-F1
#
_cell.length_a   1.000
_cell.length_b   1.000
_cell.length_c   1.000
_cell.angle_alpha   90.00
_cell.angle_beta   90.00
_cell.angle_gamma   90.00
#
_symmetry.space_group_name_H-M   'P 1'
#
loop_
_entity.id
_entity.type
_entity.pdbx_description
1 polymer ?
#
loop_
_entity_poly.entity_id
_entity_poly.type
_entity_poly.pdbx_seq_one_letter_code
_entity_poly.pdbx_strand_id
1 'polypeptide(L)'
;MKESSAEEIDRFNGKDGNPAYVAHRGKVYDVTGSKVWKGGVHMNRHHAGKDLTSDILAAPHDPSFLERYPRVGTLKESGIAEGEPADDFSRLSAGAYFLKTHSHPMTVHFPIAFTYAAVMFDALYLLLGIKAFEITALDCLGAGIFFTPIAIATGFYTWLTKYRAKRMRPVMIKLRLSFVLLATEIAAFAWRLEDPAVLDRFGWAGVMYLFLLVLMLVSVTIIGWFGASLTFPMGKPATGSRRSGLPPSDR
;
A
#
# COMPACT_ATOMS: atom_id res chain seq x y z
N MET A 1 27.93 20.59 16.01
CA MET A 1 26.67 20.28 15.29
C MET A 1 25.52 20.66 16.23
N LYS A 2 24.46 21.30 15.74
CA LYS A 2 23.41 21.86 16.61
C LYS A 2 22.41 20.77 17.01
N GLU A 3 22.16 20.63 18.30
CA GLU A 3 21.09 19.80 18.83
C GLU A 3 19.78 20.59 18.76
N SER A 4 18.70 20.00 18.26
CA SER A 4 17.39 20.65 18.08
C SER A 4 16.27 19.81 18.72
N SER A 5 15.27 20.45 19.33
CA SER A 5 14.08 19.74 19.84
C SER A 5 13.05 19.48 18.73
N ALA A 6 12.06 18.62 19.00
CA ALA A 6 10.99 18.35 18.04
C ALA A 6 10.18 19.62 17.69
N GLU A 7 9.93 20.47 18.69
CA GLU A 7 9.26 21.76 18.51
C GLU A 7 10.09 22.73 17.68
N GLU A 8 11.43 22.66 17.77
CA GLU A 8 12.29 23.47 16.91
C GLU A 8 12.28 22.96 15.48
N ILE A 9 12.26 21.63 15.28
CA ILE A 9 12.17 21.03 13.95
C ILE A 9 10.86 21.40 13.25
N ASP A 10 9.72 21.42 13.95
CA ASP A 10 8.40 21.73 13.38
C ASP A 10 8.32 23.13 12.73
N ARG A 11 9.16 24.08 13.17
CA ARG A 11 9.28 25.41 12.56
C ARG A 11 9.95 25.39 11.18
N PHE A 12 10.80 24.39 10.91
CA PHE A 12 11.47 24.20 9.62
C PHE A 12 10.61 23.35 8.68
N ASN A 13 9.42 23.85 8.40
CA ASN A 13 8.38 23.13 7.66
C ASN A 13 8.32 23.46 6.15
N GLY A 14 9.22 24.29 5.62
CA GLY A 14 9.24 24.64 4.20
C GLY A 14 8.14 25.59 3.71
N LYS A 15 7.36 26.18 4.63
CA LYS A 15 6.25 27.12 4.33
C LYS A 15 6.60 28.54 4.73
N ASP A 16 5.95 29.51 4.10
CA ASP A 16 6.05 30.93 4.44
C ASP A 16 7.50 31.47 4.47
N GLY A 17 8.35 30.91 3.60
CA GLY A 17 9.77 31.26 3.52
C GLY A 17 10.69 30.52 4.50
N ASN A 18 10.14 29.68 5.39
CA ASN A 18 10.94 28.86 6.30
C ASN A 18 11.68 27.75 5.54
N PRO A 19 12.90 27.37 6.00
CA PRO A 19 13.59 26.17 5.52
C PRO A 19 12.75 24.90 5.73
N ALA A 20 13.04 23.85 4.96
CA ALA A 20 12.40 22.54 5.07
C ALA A 20 13.40 21.52 5.61
N TYR A 21 13.23 21.09 6.87
CA TYR A 21 14.10 20.08 7.50
C TYR A 21 13.35 18.77 7.74
N VAL A 22 14.08 17.66 7.68
CA VAL A 22 13.56 16.32 7.98
C VAL A 22 14.49 15.63 8.95
N ALA A 23 13.93 15.02 10.00
CA ALA A 23 14.68 14.15 10.90
C ALA A 23 14.53 12.67 10.50
N HIS A 24 15.63 11.93 10.58
CA HIS A 24 15.67 10.47 10.40
C HIS A 24 16.77 9.88 11.29
N ARG A 25 16.40 8.95 12.18
CA ARG A 25 17.28 8.29 13.17
C ARG A 25 18.17 9.30 13.92
N GLY A 26 17.53 10.30 14.52
CA GLY A 26 18.21 11.35 15.29
C GLY A 26 19.03 12.35 14.47
N LYS A 27 19.15 12.21 13.15
CA LYS A 27 19.88 13.14 12.27
C LYS A 27 18.91 14.08 11.57
N VAL A 28 19.25 15.37 11.47
CA VAL A 28 18.43 16.40 10.81
C VAL A 28 19.07 16.82 9.48
N TYR A 29 18.30 16.75 8.40
CA TYR A 29 18.72 17.04 7.03
C TYR A 29 17.98 18.26 6.48
N ASP A 30 18.69 19.13 5.78
CA ASP A 30 18.11 20.27 5.08
C ASP A 30 17.71 19.90 3.64
N VAL A 31 16.40 19.75 3.42
CA VAL A 31 15.82 19.41 2.12
C VAL A 31 15.25 20.62 1.38
N THR A 32 15.55 21.85 1.83
CA THR A 32 15.01 23.11 1.27
C THR A 32 15.26 23.25 -0.23
N GLY A 33 16.45 22.86 -0.69
CA GLY A 33 16.82 22.91 -2.11
C GLY A 33 16.20 21.81 -2.99
N SER A 34 15.45 20.87 -2.40
CA SER A 34 14.92 19.73 -3.13
C SER A 34 13.66 20.07 -3.92
N LYS A 35 13.67 19.77 -5.23
CA LYS A 35 12.48 19.89 -6.08
C LYS A 35 11.30 19.04 -5.60
N VAL A 36 11.56 17.90 -4.97
CA VAL A 36 10.52 16.96 -4.50
C VAL A 36 10.01 17.28 -3.08
N TRP A 37 10.56 18.31 -2.42
CA TRP A 37 10.11 18.83 -1.12
C TRP A 37 9.59 20.28 -1.21
N LYS A 38 9.24 20.74 -2.43
CA LYS A 38 8.78 22.11 -2.67
C LYS A 38 7.58 22.45 -1.78
N GLY A 39 7.66 23.58 -1.07
CA GLY A 39 6.62 24.00 -0.12
C GLY A 39 6.54 23.13 1.15
N GLY A 40 7.60 22.37 1.44
CA GLY A 40 7.69 21.52 2.63
C GLY A 40 6.86 20.25 2.58
N VAL A 41 6.43 19.84 1.38
CA VAL A 41 5.60 18.64 1.19
C VAL A 41 6.25 17.72 0.18
N HIS A 42 6.35 16.45 0.53
CA HIS A 42 6.82 15.38 -0.33
C HIS A 42 5.70 14.39 -0.64
N MET A 43 5.48 14.13 -1.95
CA MET A 43 4.46 13.22 -2.47
C MET A 43 3.03 13.48 -1.94
N ASN A 44 2.70 14.74 -1.63
CA ASN A 44 1.42 15.17 -1.02
C ASN A 44 1.07 14.42 0.27
N ARG A 45 2.06 13.83 0.95
CA ARG A 45 1.85 12.92 2.08
C ARG A 45 2.77 13.24 3.26
N HIS A 46 4.04 13.50 3.00
CA HIS A 46 5.04 13.72 4.03
C HIS A 46 5.33 15.21 4.16
N HIS A 47 5.41 15.69 5.39
CA HIS A 47 5.64 17.09 5.69
C HIS A 47 7.02 17.26 6.30
N ALA A 48 7.77 18.27 5.83
CA ALA A 48 8.95 18.75 6.50
C ALA A 48 8.58 19.30 7.90
N GLY A 49 9.59 19.45 8.74
CA GLY A 49 9.46 19.80 10.15
C GLY A 49 9.14 18.61 11.05
N LYS A 50 9.38 17.38 10.61
CA LYS A 50 9.05 16.17 11.37
C LYS A 50 10.17 15.14 11.37
N ASP A 51 10.12 14.28 12.37
CA ASP A 51 10.82 12.99 12.33
C ASP A 51 10.06 12.01 11.44
N LEU A 52 10.67 11.65 10.31
CA LEU A 52 10.14 10.75 9.31
C LEU A 52 10.83 9.37 9.35
N THR A 53 11.44 9.02 10.49
CA THR A 53 12.11 7.73 10.69
C THR A 53 11.21 6.53 10.40
N SER A 54 9.96 6.59 10.83
CA SER A 54 8.97 5.54 10.57
C SER A 54 8.32 5.68 9.19
N ASP A 55 8.17 6.91 8.70
CA ASP A 55 7.50 7.20 7.43
C ASP A 55 8.32 6.74 6.22
N ILE A 56 9.65 6.80 6.29
CA ILE A 56 10.54 6.39 5.20
C ILE A 56 10.42 4.89 4.88
N LEU A 57 9.92 4.08 5.82
CA LEU A 57 9.68 2.65 5.62
C LEU A 57 8.60 2.38 4.55
N ALA A 58 7.73 3.36 4.28
CA ALA A 58 6.72 3.26 3.23
C ALA A 58 7.16 3.93 1.91
N ALA A 59 8.38 4.46 1.84
CA ALA A 59 8.89 5.12 0.65
C ALA A 59 9.31 4.08 -0.42
N PRO A 60 9.20 4.40 -1.71
CA PRO A 60 9.70 3.54 -2.80
C PRO A 60 11.23 3.59 -2.95
N HIS A 61 11.93 4.11 -1.95
CA HIS A 61 13.37 4.35 -1.98
C HIS A 61 13.98 4.19 -0.58
N ASP A 62 15.29 3.99 -0.55
CA ASP A 62 16.07 3.81 0.68
C ASP A 62 16.37 5.15 1.41
N PRO A 63 16.64 5.15 2.72
CA PRO A 63 17.06 6.34 3.47
C PRO A 63 18.36 7.00 3.01
N SER A 64 19.24 6.28 2.31
CA SER A 64 20.48 6.82 1.72
C SER A 64 20.26 8.04 0.82
N PHE A 65 19.06 8.25 0.29
CA PHE A 65 18.71 9.47 -0.43
C PHE A 65 18.78 10.74 0.44
N LEU A 66 18.57 10.62 1.76
CA LEU A 66 18.72 11.74 2.70
C LEU A 66 20.17 12.18 2.83
N GLU A 67 21.14 11.29 2.62
CA GLU A 67 22.57 11.59 2.71
C GLU A 67 23.05 12.52 1.58
N ARG A 68 22.24 12.70 0.53
CA ARG A 68 22.49 13.68 -0.53
C ARG A 68 22.24 15.13 -0.08
N TYR A 69 21.61 15.32 1.08
CA TYR A 69 21.27 16.63 1.62
C TYR A 69 22.19 17.01 2.78
N PRO A 70 22.44 18.31 3.00
CA PRO A 70 23.25 18.78 4.12
C PRO A 70 22.69 18.33 5.46
N ARG A 71 23.53 17.73 6.30
CA ARG A 71 23.20 17.42 7.70
C ARG A 71 23.37 18.67 8.56
N VAL A 72 22.27 19.23 9.07
CA VAL A 72 22.26 20.50 9.80
C VAL A 72 22.22 20.34 11.32
N GLY A 73 21.91 19.14 11.83
CA GLY A 73 21.78 18.93 13.27
C GLY A 73 21.51 17.51 13.69
N THR A 74 21.27 17.34 14.99
CA THR A 74 20.66 16.16 15.60
C THR A 74 19.35 16.52 16.28
N LEU A 75 18.39 15.60 16.26
CA LEU A 75 17.14 15.72 17.01
C LEU A 75 17.36 15.13 18.41
N LYS A 76 17.00 15.91 19.45
CA LYS A 76 17.11 15.49 20.84
C LYS A 76 16.11 14.36 21.11
N GLU A 77 16.63 13.21 21.51
CA GLU A 77 15.84 12.00 21.74
C GLU A 77 14.78 12.24 22.81
N SER A 78 13.49 12.03 22.47
CA SER A 78 12.49 11.67 23.46
C SER A 78 12.60 10.17 23.75
N GLY A 79 13.69 9.75 24.39
CA GLY A 79 13.81 8.47 25.10
C GLY A 79 13.39 7.19 24.35
N ILE A 80 13.80 6.98 23.10
CA ILE A 80 13.77 5.65 22.49
C ILE A 80 15.21 5.30 22.10
N ALA A 81 15.92 4.73 23.07
CA ALA A 81 17.28 4.25 22.90
C ALA A 81 17.37 3.24 21.75
N GLU A 82 18.32 3.47 20.84
CA GLU A 82 18.84 2.44 19.94
C GLU A 82 19.53 1.35 20.76
N GLY A 83 18.79 0.30 21.12
CA GLY A 83 19.38 -0.97 21.51
C GLY A 83 19.41 -1.89 20.28
N GLU A 84 20.60 -2.19 19.76
CA GLU A 84 20.80 -3.44 19.01
C GLU A 84 20.46 -4.61 19.95
N PRO A 85 19.52 -5.51 19.63
CA PRO A 85 19.32 -6.68 20.46
C PRO A 85 20.36 -7.73 20.09
N ALA A 86 21.36 -7.87 20.94
CA ALA A 86 22.16 -9.09 21.06
C ALA A 86 21.28 -10.21 21.67
N ASP A 87 20.56 -10.94 20.83
CA ASP A 87 19.85 -12.17 21.22
C ASP A 87 19.61 -13.05 19.99
N ASP A 88 19.86 -14.36 20.13
CA ASP A 88 19.66 -15.40 19.11
C ASP A 88 18.20 -15.49 18.62
N PHE A 89 17.24 -14.99 19.43
CA PHE A 89 15.83 -14.80 19.05
C PHE A 89 15.63 -13.78 17.91
N SER A 90 16.64 -12.95 17.63
CA SER A 90 16.62 -11.96 16.54
C SER A 90 16.59 -12.59 15.14
N ARG A 91 17.04 -13.84 14.98
CA ARG A 91 16.97 -14.56 13.69
C ARG A 91 15.55 -15.01 13.33
N LEU A 92 14.75 -15.41 14.32
CA LEU A 92 13.30 -15.58 14.18
C LEU A 92 12.59 -14.24 14.02
N SER A 93 13.16 -13.18 14.60
CA SER A 93 12.67 -11.82 14.42
C SER A 93 13.02 -11.22 13.06
N ALA A 94 13.94 -11.75 12.26
CA ALA A 94 14.23 -11.20 10.94
C ALA A 94 13.00 -11.32 10.02
N GLY A 95 12.30 -12.47 10.08
CA GLY A 95 11.00 -12.64 9.43
C GLY A 95 9.93 -11.72 10.02
N ALA A 96 9.83 -11.64 11.34
CA ALA A 96 8.86 -10.77 12.02
C ALA A 96 9.13 -9.27 11.80
N TYR A 97 10.40 -8.86 11.70
CA TYR A 97 10.88 -7.52 11.43
C TYR A 97 10.70 -7.19 9.95
N PHE A 98 10.99 -8.12 9.03
CA PHE A 98 10.63 -7.97 7.62
C PHE A 98 9.11 -7.77 7.45
N LEU A 99 8.30 -8.56 8.17
CA LEU A 99 6.83 -8.38 8.25
C LEU A 99 6.41 -7.10 8.99
N LYS A 100 7.23 -6.52 9.88
CA LYS A 100 6.91 -5.28 10.62
C LYS A 100 7.32 -4.02 9.85
N THR A 101 8.38 -4.12 9.06
CA THR A 101 9.11 -3.01 8.44
C THR A 101 8.84 -2.93 6.93
N HIS A 102 8.55 -4.06 6.28
CA HIS A 102 8.25 -4.18 4.84
C HIS A 102 6.91 -4.89 4.57
N SER A 103 5.96 -4.92 5.53
CA SER A 103 4.56 -5.27 5.22
C SER A 103 3.86 -4.13 4.48
N HIS A 104 4.32 -3.88 3.26
CA HIS A 104 3.56 -3.22 2.20
C HIS A 104 3.71 -4.08 0.92
N PRO A 105 2.84 -3.89 -0.06
CA PRO A 105 1.73 -4.75 -0.42
C PRO A 105 2.07 -5.74 -1.55
N MET A 106 3.26 -6.33 -1.60
CA MET A 106 3.56 -7.25 -2.73
C MET A 106 2.67 -8.50 -2.68
N THR A 107 2.43 -9.06 -1.50
CA THR A 107 1.62 -10.27 -1.36
C THR A 107 0.17 -10.08 -1.81
N VAL A 108 -0.38 -8.87 -1.66
CA VAL A 108 -1.74 -8.57 -2.12
C VAL A 108 -1.81 -8.37 -3.63
N HIS A 109 -0.67 -8.21 -4.33
CA HIS A 109 -0.64 -8.13 -5.79
C HIS A 109 -0.72 -9.51 -6.43
N PHE A 110 -0.30 -10.59 -5.76
CA PHE A 110 -0.40 -11.93 -6.34
C PHE A 110 -1.85 -12.37 -6.58
N PRO A 111 -2.79 -12.33 -5.60
CA PRO A 111 -4.19 -12.64 -5.89
C PRO A 111 -4.78 -11.77 -6.98
N ILE A 112 -4.40 -10.49 -7.01
CA ILE A 112 -4.84 -9.55 -8.03
C ILE A 112 -4.37 -10.01 -9.41
N ALA A 113 -3.06 -10.17 -9.58
CA ALA A 113 -2.46 -10.56 -10.85
C ALA A 113 -2.98 -11.91 -11.33
N PHE A 114 -3.03 -12.92 -10.46
CA PHE A 114 -3.49 -14.26 -10.82
C PHE A 114 -4.99 -14.31 -11.13
N THR A 115 -5.84 -13.58 -10.42
CA THR A 115 -7.26 -13.46 -10.76
C THR A 115 -7.44 -12.80 -12.13
N TYR A 116 -6.75 -11.68 -12.39
CA TYR A 116 -6.81 -11.02 -13.69
C TYR A 116 -6.29 -11.92 -14.82
N ALA A 117 -5.19 -12.62 -14.59
CA ALA A 117 -4.62 -13.55 -15.55
C ALA A 117 -5.59 -14.70 -15.84
N ALA A 118 -6.20 -15.31 -14.82
CA ALA A 118 -7.19 -16.37 -14.99
C ALA A 118 -8.36 -15.93 -15.88
N VAL A 119 -9.00 -14.80 -15.53
CA VAL A 119 -10.12 -14.27 -16.32
C VAL A 119 -9.70 -13.90 -17.75
N MET A 120 -8.52 -13.31 -17.92
CA MET A 120 -7.98 -12.95 -19.24
C MET A 120 -7.71 -14.20 -20.09
N PHE A 121 -7.11 -15.24 -19.52
CA PHE A 121 -6.81 -16.47 -20.24
C PHE A 121 -8.08 -17.26 -20.57
N ASP A 122 -9.09 -17.29 -19.69
CA ASP A 122 -10.41 -17.85 -20.03
C ASP A 122 -11.07 -17.07 -21.18
N ALA A 123 -10.96 -15.73 -21.20
CA ALA A 123 -11.45 -14.94 -22.32
C ALA A 123 -10.70 -15.24 -23.63
N LEU A 124 -9.37 -15.38 -23.57
CA LEU A 124 -8.56 -15.78 -24.73
C LEU A 124 -8.92 -17.18 -25.21
N TYR A 125 -9.20 -18.10 -24.29
CA TYR A 125 -9.68 -19.44 -24.61
C TYR A 125 -11.00 -19.38 -25.39
N LEU A 126 -11.99 -18.63 -24.88
CA LEU A 126 -13.29 -18.48 -25.53
C LEU A 126 -13.20 -17.79 -26.90
N LEU A 127 -12.25 -16.87 -27.08
CA LEU A 127 -12.05 -16.15 -28.35
C LEU A 127 -11.29 -16.96 -29.40
N LEU A 128 -10.30 -17.75 -28.98
CA LEU A 128 -9.34 -18.39 -29.89
C LEU A 128 -9.50 -19.91 -29.98
N GLY A 129 -10.24 -20.53 -29.04
CA GLY A 129 -10.44 -21.97 -28.97
C GLY A 129 -9.18 -22.78 -28.60
N ILE A 130 -8.09 -22.11 -28.20
CA ILE A 130 -6.80 -22.75 -27.91
C ILE A 130 -6.78 -23.25 -26.46
N LYS A 131 -6.82 -24.58 -26.28
CA LYS A 131 -6.85 -25.26 -24.97
C LYS A 131 -5.72 -24.88 -24.01
N ALA A 132 -4.56 -24.45 -24.51
CA ALA A 132 -3.47 -23.97 -23.66
C ALA A 132 -3.87 -22.78 -22.78
N PHE A 133 -4.74 -21.89 -23.25
CA PHE A 133 -5.21 -20.76 -22.46
C PHE A 133 -6.12 -21.20 -21.31
N GLU A 134 -7.00 -22.16 -21.55
CA GLU A 134 -7.86 -22.74 -20.50
C GLU A 134 -7.03 -23.38 -19.37
N ILE A 135 -6.00 -24.16 -19.72
CA ILE A 135 -5.10 -24.77 -18.74
C ILE A 135 -4.35 -23.68 -17.95
N THR A 136 -3.86 -22.66 -18.65
CA THR A 136 -3.17 -21.53 -18.02
C THR A 136 -4.09 -20.76 -17.07
N ALA A 137 -5.37 -20.59 -17.44
CA ALA A 137 -6.37 -19.95 -16.58
C ALA A 137 -6.59 -20.75 -15.29
N LEU A 138 -6.70 -22.08 -15.39
CA LEU A 138 -6.83 -22.97 -14.25
C LEU A 138 -5.60 -22.91 -13.32
N ASP A 139 -4.40 -22.91 -13.87
CA ASP A 139 -3.15 -22.77 -13.09
C ASP A 139 -3.10 -21.43 -12.36
N CYS A 140 -3.47 -20.34 -13.04
CA CYS A 140 -3.56 -19.01 -12.44
C CYS A 140 -4.61 -18.98 -11.32
N LEU A 141 -5.76 -19.63 -11.52
CA LEU A 141 -6.81 -19.72 -10.50
C LEU A 141 -6.32 -20.46 -9.26
N GLY A 142 -5.60 -21.58 -9.43
CA GLY A 142 -4.95 -22.32 -8.34
C GLY A 142 -3.92 -21.47 -7.58
N ALA A 143 -3.09 -20.71 -8.30
CA ALA A 143 -2.17 -19.75 -7.68
C ALA A 143 -2.91 -18.64 -6.91
N GLY A 144 -4.02 -18.13 -7.44
CA GLY A 144 -4.92 -17.19 -6.75
C GLY A 144 -5.36 -17.73 -5.39
N ILE A 145 -5.92 -18.95 -5.36
CA ILE A 145 -6.35 -19.63 -4.13
C ILE A 145 -5.22 -19.76 -3.12
N PHE A 146 -4.00 -20.05 -3.57
CA PHE A 146 -2.84 -20.17 -2.68
C PHE A 146 -2.45 -18.83 -2.06
N PHE A 147 -2.41 -17.75 -2.85
CA PHE A 147 -1.97 -16.44 -2.38
C PHE A 147 -3.04 -15.63 -1.65
N THR A 148 -4.34 -15.86 -1.92
CA THR A 148 -5.43 -15.09 -1.31
C THR A 148 -5.47 -15.21 0.23
N PRO A 149 -5.36 -16.40 0.85
CA PRO A 149 -5.26 -16.55 2.31
C PRO A 149 -4.03 -15.83 2.89
N ILE A 150 -2.89 -15.87 2.20
CA ILE A 150 -1.66 -15.18 2.62
C ILE A 150 -1.89 -13.66 2.60
N ALA A 151 -2.53 -13.14 1.56
CA ALA A 151 -2.91 -11.73 1.43
C ALA A 151 -3.90 -11.28 2.52
N ILE A 152 -4.88 -12.14 2.87
CA ILE A 152 -5.83 -11.89 3.97
C ILE A 152 -5.08 -11.81 5.30
N ALA A 153 -4.23 -12.79 5.61
CA ALA A 153 -3.49 -12.86 6.86
C ALA A 153 -2.55 -11.65 7.04
N THR A 154 -1.78 -11.33 6.01
CA THR A 154 -0.86 -10.18 6.01
C THR A 154 -1.61 -8.85 6.09
N GLY A 155 -2.76 -8.73 5.39
CA GLY A 155 -3.65 -7.57 5.49
C GLY A 155 -4.24 -7.38 6.88
N PHE A 156 -4.67 -8.47 7.52
CA PHE A 156 -5.19 -8.46 8.89
C PHE A 156 -4.10 -8.08 9.91
N TYR A 157 -2.91 -8.66 9.80
CA TYR A 157 -1.75 -8.30 10.63
C TYR A 157 -1.41 -6.81 10.53
N THR A 158 -1.40 -6.27 9.30
CA THR A 158 -1.15 -4.84 9.06
C THR A 158 -2.24 -3.97 9.71
N TRP A 159 -3.50 -4.38 9.62
CA TRP A 159 -4.61 -3.69 10.26
C TRP A 159 -4.49 -3.67 11.80
N LEU A 160 -4.11 -4.80 12.39
CA LEU A 160 -3.93 -4.92 13.84
C LEU A 160 -2.79 -4.03 14.34
N THR A 161 -1.63 -4.07 13.66
CA THR A 161 -0.40 -3.39 14.11
C THR A 161 -0.37 -1.91 13.72
N LYS A 162 -0.44 -1.59 12.43
CA LYS A 162 -0.29 -0.23 11.90
C LYS A 162 -1.50 0.66 12.18
N TYR A 163 -2.69 0.09 12.12
CA TYR A 163 -3.93 0.83 12.30
C TYR A 163 -4.59 0.59 13.67
N ARG A 164 -3.94 -0.14 14.57
CA ARG A 164 -4.39 -0.42 15.95
C ARG A 164 -5.82 -0.94 16.02
N ALA A 165 -6.20 -1.82 15.08
CA ALA A 165 -7.55 -2.34 14.93
C ALA A 165 -8.65 -1.27 14.79
N LYS A 166 -8.30 -0.05 14.36
CA LYS A 166 -9.28 1.02 14.15
C LYS A 166 -10.22 0.62 13.02
N ARG A 167 -11.52 0.70 13.28
CA ARG A 167 -12.54 0.41 12.27
C ARG A 167 -12.53 1.48 11.18
N MET A 168 -12.07 1.10 9.99
CA MET A 168 -12.00 1.99 8.83
C MET A 168 -12.76 1.37 7.66
N ARG A 169 -13.63 2.16 7.00
CA ARG A 169 -14.45 1.67 5.88
C ARG A 169 -13.63 0.95 4.80
N PRO A 170 -12.50 1.51 4.30
CA PRO A 170 -11.68 0.82 3.29
C PRO A 170 -11.18 -0.56 3.72
N VAL A 171 -10.72 -0.70 4.97
CA VAL A 171 -10.20 -1.98 5.46
C VAL A 171 -11.33 -3.01 5.64
N MET A 172 -12.49 -2.60 6.14
CA MET A 172 -13.62 -3.51 6.32
C MET A 172 -14.16 -4.02 4.97
N ILE A 173 -14.22 -3.16 3.95
CA ILE A 173 -14.62 -3.54 2.60
C ILE A 173 -13.62 -4.56 2.04
N LYS A 174 -12.31 -4.26 2.10
CA LYS A 174 -11.27 -5.18 1.64
C LYS A 174 -11.35 -6.53 2.32
N LEU A 175 -11.45 -6.57 3.66
CA LEU A 175 -11.48 -7.82 4.40
C LEU A 175 -12.67 -8.69 4.00
N ARG A 176 -13.88 -8.10 3.90
CA ARG A 176 -15.08 -8.84 3.46
C ARG A 176 -14.94 -9.34 2.03
N LEU A 177 -14.52 -8.47 1.10
CA LEU A 177 -14.37 -8.84 -0.31
C LEU A 177 -13.26 -9.88 -0.51
N SER A 178 -12.19 -9.89 0.28
CA SER A 178 -11.15 -10.91 0.16
C SER A 178 -11.66 -12.31 0.51
N PHE A 179 -12.57 -12.44 1.48
CA PHE A 179 -13.23 -13.71 1.75
C PHE A 179 -14.22 -14.11 0.66
N VAL A 180 -14.95 -13.15 0.08
CA VAL A 180 -15.82 -13.40 -1.09
C VAL A 180 -14.99 -13.86 -2.28
N LEU A 181 -13.87 -13.19 -2.56
CA LEU A 181 -12.94 -13.55 -3.62
C LEU A 181 -12.44 -14.98 -3.43
N LEU A 182 -11.92 -15.32 -2.24
CA LEU A 182 -11.43 -16.66 -1.94
C LEU A 182 -12.50 -17.75 -2.14
N ALA A 183 -13.73 -17.51 -1.65
CA ALA A 183 -14.82 -18.45 -1.83
C ALA A 183 -15.18 -18.63 -3.31
N THR A 184 -15.16 -17.54 -4.08
CA THR A 184 -15.45 -17.57 -5.52
C THR A 184 -14.34 -18.27 -6.31
N GLU A 185 -13.07 -18.00 -5.97
CA GLU A 185 -11.89 -18.67 -6.54
C GLU A 185 -11.97 -20.19 -6.31
N ILE A 186 -12.22 -20.62 -5.08
CA ILE A 186 -12.36 -22.05 -4.73
C ILE A 186 -13.55 -22.68 -5.47
N ALA A 187 -14.70 -22.01 -5.51
CA ALA A 187 -15.88 -22.53 -6.21
C ALA A 187 -15.61 -22.69 -7.72
N ALA A 188 -15.03 -21.67 -8.36
CA ALA A 188 -14.66 -21.73 -9.77
C ALA A 188 -13.62 -22.82 -10.04
N PHE A 189 -12.61 -22.96 -9.18
CA PHE A 189 -11.56 -23.96 -9.35
C PHE A 189 -12.09 -25.37 -9.19
N ALA A 190 -12.86 -25.63 -8.12
CA ALA A 190 -13.48 -26.93 -7.88
C ALA A 190 -14.41 -27.33 -9.02
N TRP A 191 -15.25 -26.40 -9.50
CA TRP A 191 -16.11 -26.65 -10.66
C TRP A 191 -15.27 -26.98 -11.89
N ARG A 192 -14.17 -26.26 -12.13
CA ARG A 192 -13.33 -26.51 -13.30
C ARG A 192 -12.58 -27.84 -13.25
N LEU A 193 -12.26 -28.33 -12.05
CA LEU A 193 -11.72 -29.68 -11.85
C LEU A 193 -12.76 -30.78 -12.10
N GLU A 194 -14.01 -30.54 -11.73
CA GLU A 194 -15.11 -31.50 -11.92
C GLU A 194 -15.63 -31.53 -13.36
N ASP A 195 -15.81 -30.37 -13.99
CA ASP A 195 -16.21 -30.21 -15.39
C ASP A 195 -15.19 -29.36 -16.17
N PRO A 196 -14.11 -29.98 -16.69
CA PRO A 196 -13.13 -29.32 -17.53
C PRO A 196 -13.71 -28.72 -18.81
N ALA A 197 -14.93 -29.11 -19.22
CA ALA A 197 -15.59 -28.64 -20.44
C ALA A 197 -16.68 -27.59 -20.16
N VAL A 198 -16.77 -27.04 -18.94
CA VAL A 198 -17.83 -26.08 -18.56
C VAL A 198 -17.90 -24.84 -19.46
N LEU A 199 -16.77 -24.40 -20.03
CA LEU A 199 -16.72 -23.28 -20.99
C LEU A 199 -16.92 -23.71 -22.46
N ASP A 200 -16.87 -25.00 -22.78
CA ASP A 200 -16.97 -25.52 -24.16
C ASP A 200 -18.43 -25.62 -24.63
N ARG A 201 -19.35 -25.72 -23.68
CA ARG A 201 -20.75 -25.99 -23.92
C ARG A 201 -21.55 -24.72 -23.72
N PHE A 202 -22.35 -24.36 -24.72
CA PHE A 202 -23.32 -23.29 -24.56
C PHE A 202 -24.49 -23.78 -23.68
N GLY A 203 -24.59 -23.26 -22.47
CA GLY A 203 -25.63 -23.64 -21.51
C GLY A 203 -25.56 -22.87 -20.19
N TRP A 204 -26.53 -23.12 -19.32
CA TRP A 204 -26.64 -22.43 -18.03
C TRP A 204 -25.42 -22.62 -17.13
N ALA A 205 -24.78 -23.79 -17.16
CA ALA A 205 -23.55 -24.05 -16.41
C ALA A 205 -22.43 -23.08 -16.80
N GLY A 206 -22.18 -22.90 -18.10
CA GLY A 206 -21.19 -21.95 -18.60
C GLY A 206 -21.53 -20.50 -18.24
N VAL A 207 -22.80 -20.10 -18.34
CA VAL A 207 -23.24 -18.75 -17.92
C VAL A 207 -22.99 -18.50 -16.43
N MET A 208 -23.28 -19.49 -15.57
CA MET A 208 -22.99 -19.40 -14.13
C MET A 208 -21.50 -19.36 -13.83
N TYR A 209 -20.70 -20.14 -14.57
CA TYR A 209 -19.24 -20.08 -14.45
C TYR A 209 -18.70 -18.70 -14.84
N LEU A 210 -19.16 -18.13 -15.96
CA LEU A 210 -18.81 -16.77 -16.37
C LEU A 210 -19.23 -15.72 -15.34
N PHE A 211 -20.37 -15.91 -14.68
CA PHE A 211 -20.78 -15.05 -13.57
C PHE A 211 -19.77 -15.09 -12.40
N LEU A 212 -19.25 -16.27 -12.04
CA LEU A 212 -18.18 -16.40 -11.04
C LEU A 212 -16.92 -15.64 -11.47
N LEU A 213 -16.51 -15.76 -12.74
CA LEU A 213 -15.35 -15.01 -13.27
C LEU A 213 -15.55 -13.50 -13.17
N VAL A 214 -16.73 -13.00 -13.55
CA VAL A 214 -17.07 -11.56 -13.44
C VAL A 214 -17.10 -11.12 -11.97
N LEU A 215 -17.67 -11.94 -11.07
CA LEU A 215 -17.69 -11.63 -9.64
C LEU A 215 -16.27 -11.54 -9.06
N MET A 216 -15.37 -12.43 -9.45
CA MET A 216 -13.95 -12.37 -9.08
C MET A 216 -13.30 -11.08 -9.59
N LEU A 217 -13.50 -10.76 -10.87
CA LEU A 217 -12.95 -9.56 -11.51
C LEU A 217 -13.40 -8.27 -10.80
N VAL A 218 -14.69 -8.16 -10.49
CA VAL A 218 -15.24 -7.01 -9.77
C VAL A 218 -14.68 -6.95 -8.35
N SER A 219 -14.67 -8.07 -7.64
CA SER A 219 -14.15 -8.16 -6.27
C SER A 219 -12.69 -7.70 -6.19
N VAL A 220 -11.84 -8.24 -7.07
CA VAL A 220 -10.41 -7.96 -7.07
C VAL A 220 -10.09 -6.52 -7.46
N THR A 221 -10.88 -5.95 -8.37
CA THR A 221 -10.80 -4.52 -8.75
C THR A 221 -11.11 -3.62 -7.56
N ILE A 222 -12.19 -3.90 -6.82
CA ILE A 222 -12.59 -3.10 -5.66
C ILE A 222 -11.56 -3.24 -4.52
N ILE A 223 -11.05 -4.45 -4.28
CA ILE A 223 -9.97 -4.68 -3.30
C ILE A 223 -8.74 -3.86 -3.65
N GLY A 224 -8.33 -3.87 -4.93
CA GLY A 224 -7.21 -3.09 -5.45
C GLY A 224 -7.41 -1.59 -5.27
N TRP A 225 -8.58 -1.07 -5.64
CA TRP A 225 -8.93 0.34 -5.50
C TRP A 225 -8.85 0.83 -4.04
N PHE A 226 -9.51 0.12 -3.11
CA PHE A 226 -9.44 0.48 -1.70
C PHE A 226 -8.03 0.26 -1.11
N GLY A 227 -7.29 -0.72 -1.63
CA GLY A 227 -5.88 -0.91 -1.29
C GLY A 227 -5.02 0.31 -1.67
N ALA A 228 -5.16 0.78 -2.89
CA ALA A 228 -4.46 1.97 -3.38
C ALA A 228 -4.87 3.21 -2.58
N SER A 229 -6.15 3.38 -2.23
CA SER A 229 -6.63 4.54 -1.46
C SER A 229 -6.03 4.68 -0.05
N LEU A 230 -5.57 3.58 0.55
CA LEU A 230 -4.87 3.59 1.85
C LEU A 230 -3.41 4.04 1.71
N THR A 231 -2.81 3.81 0.54
CA THR A 231 -1.42 4.20 0.23
C THR A 231 -1.37 5.61 -0.36
N PHE A 232 -2.31 5.94 -1.22
CA PHE A 232 -2.44 7.22 -1.91
C PHE A 232 -3.80 7.82 -1.56
N PRO A 233 -3.92 8.50 -0.40
CA PRO A 233 -5.15 9.19 -0.07
C PRO A 233 -5.42 10.24 -1.15
N MET A 234 -6.45 10.03 -1.97
CA MET A 234 -6.89 11.03 -2.92
C MET A 234 -7.42 12.22 -2.13
N GLY A 235 -6.58 13.25 -2.01
CA GLY A 235 -6.97 14.51 -1.38
C GLY A 235 -8.17 15.08 -2.13
N LYS A 236 -9.20 15.52 -1.39
CA LYS A 236 -10.16 16.46 -1.96
C LYS A 236 -9.35 17.64 -2.50
N PRO A 237 -9.61 18.13 -3.73
CA PRO A 237 -8.99 19.36 -4.19
C PRO A 237 -9.24 20.43 -3.12
N ALA A 238 -8.20 21.18 -2.76
CA ALA A 238 -8.27 22.24 -1.77
C ALA A 238 -9.39 23.21 -2.18
N THR A 239 -10.56 23.07 -1.57
CA THR A 239 -11.67 23.99 -1.78
C THR A 239 -11.29 25.30 -1.11
N GLY A 240 -10.80 26.23 -1.93
CA GLY A 240 -10.79 27.67 -1.71
C GLY A 240 -10.21 28.14 -0.38
N SER A 241 -8.93 28.51 -0.37
CA SER A 241 -8.49 29.57 0.52
C SER A 241 -9.33 30.82 0.18
N ARG A 242 -10.37 31.12 0.96
CA ARG A 242 -10.94 32.47 1.00
C ARG A 242 -9.78 33.39 1.34
N ARG A 243 -9.35 34.20 0.38
CA ARG A 243 -8.50 35.37 0.63
C ARG A 243 -9.27 36.22 1.63
N SER A 244 -8.88 36.17 2.91
CA SER A 244 -9.26 37.18 3.88
C SER A 244 -8.77 38.53 3.36
N GLY A 245 -9.69 39.48 3.27
CA GLY A 245 -9.43 40.81 2.71
C GLY A 245 -8.27 41.49 3.41
N LEU A 246 -7.41 42.12 2.60
CA LEU A 246 -6.54 43.20 3.06
C LEU A 246 -7.44 44.37 3.52
N PRO A 247 -7.14 45.03 4.66
CA PRO A 247 -7.81 46.28 5.00
C PRO A 247 -7.39 47.38 4.00
N PRO A 248 -8.23 48.40 3.77
CA PRO A 248 -7.89 49.49 2.86
C PRO A 248 -6.67 50.24 3.42
N SER A 249 -5.68 50.50 2.56
CA SER A 249 -4.64 51.47 2.87
C SER A 249 -5.22 52.87 2.72
N ASP A 250 -5.28 53.63 3.80
CA ASP A 250 -5.54 55.06 3.75
C ASP A 250 -4.42 55.76 2.97
N ARG A 251 -4.75 56.28 1.78
CA ARG A 251 -4.22 57.51 1.18
C ARG A 251 -5.23 58.06 0.18
#